data_AF-A0A4Y2QL80-F1
#
_entry.id   AF-A0A4Y2QL80-F1
#
_cell.length_a   1.000
_cell.length_b   1.000
_cell.length_c   1.000
_cell.angle_alpha   90.00
_cell.angle_beta   90.00
_cell.angle_gamma   90.00
#
_symmetry.space_group_name_H-M   'P 1'
#
loop_
_entity.id
_entity.type
_entity.pdbx_description
1 polymer ?
#
loop_
_entity_poly.entity_id
_entity_poly.type
_entity_poly.pdbx_seq_one_letter_code
_entity_poly.pdbx_strand_id
1 'polypeptide(L)'
;MMILLISESRMMAHGRNVDTIWNWYSCSFLTGLVIDYEMLSKYCPECTTAKRDLGENCTDFSIWYKAHKPECSENCAGSSNAMEVKAAKILWH
;
A
#
# COMPACT_ATOMS: atom_id res chain seq x y z
N MET A 1 -8.72 25.79 2.74
CA MET A 1 -8.92 24.98 1.53
C MET A 1 -7.87 23.88 1.51
N MET A 2 -8.29 22.64 1.36
CA MET A 2 -7.44 21.45 1.40
C MET A 2 -7.32 20.85 -0.01
N ILE A 3 -6.12 20.43 -0.40
CA ILE A 3 -5.83 19.85 -1.72
C ILE A 3 -5.28 18.44 -1.51
N LEU A 4 -5.80 17.49 -2.29
CA LEU A 4 -5.29 16.13 -2.36
C LEU A 4 -4.20 16.04 -3.43
N LEU A 5 -3.02 15.57 -3.05
CA LEU A 5 -1.92 15.26 -3.97
C LEU A 5 -1.67 13.76 -4.00
N ILE A 6 -1.38 13.25 -5.20
CA ILE A 6 -1.08 11.84 -5.44
C ILE A 6 0.34 11.75 -6.02
N SER A 7 1.18 10.90 -5.42
CA SER A 7 2.48 10.55 -6.00
C SER A 7 2.59 9.04 -6.21
N GLU A 8 3.11 8.63 -7.36
CA GLU A 8 3.48 7.24 -7.64
C GLU A 8 4.95 7.05 -7.26
N SER A 9 5.22 6.13 -6.35
CA SER A 9 6.56 5.68 -5.98
C SER A 9 6.76 4.24 -6.40
N ARG A 10 7.91 3.95 -6.99
CA ARG A 10 8.27 2.61 -7.45
C ARG A 10 9.16 1.92 -6.44
N MET A 11 8.69 0.83 -5.85
CA MET A 11 9.55 -0.04 -5.07
C MET A 11 10.43 -0.87 -6.00
N MET A 12 11.73 -0.83 -5.75
CA MET A 12 12.72 -1.56 -6.52
C MET A 12 13.37 -2.61 -5.63
N ALA A 13 13.39 -3.87 -6.07
CA ALA A 13 14.21 -4.91 -5.46
C ALA A 13 14.96 -5.66 -6.57
N HIS A 14 16.27 -5.85 -6.37
CA HIS A 14 17.17 -6.44 -7.37
C HIS A 14 17.06 -5.80 -8.77
N GLY A 15 16.90 -4.48 -8.83
CA GLY A 15 16.81 -3.73 -10.10
C GLY A 15 15.49 -3.93 -10.87
N ARG A 16 14.51 -4.62 -10.29
CA ARG A 16 13.16 -4.76 -10.87
C ARG A 16 12.15 -3.99 -10.03
N ASN A 17 11.18 -3.39 -10.71
CA ASN A 17 10.01 -2.86 -10.03
C ASN A 17 9.23 -4.04 -9.43
N VAL A 18 9.11 -4.04 -8.11
CA VAL A 18 8.39 -5.08 -7.37
C VAL A 18 7.03 -4.62 -6.89
N ASP A 19 6.82 -3.30 -6.80
CA ASP A 19 5.50 -2.71 -6.58
C ASP A 19 5.45 -1.22 -6.98
N THR A 20 4.22 -0.72 -7.14
CA THR A 20 3.90 0.71 -7.21
C THR A 20 3.14 1.13 -5.95
N ILE A 21 3.83 1.85 -5.08
CA ILE A 21 3.21 2.52 -3.94
C ILE A 21 2.61 3.82 -4.44
N TRP A 22 1.38 4.07 -4.05
CA TRP A 22 0.78 5.37 -4.22
C TRP A 22 0.78 6.07 -2.86
N ASN A 23 1.27 7.31 -2.83
CA ASN A 23 1.23 8.13 -1.64
C ASN A 23 0.19 9.22 -1.85
N TRP A 24 -0.69 9.37 -0.87
CA TRP A 24 -1.66 10.45 -0.86
C TRP A 24 -1.32 11.42 0.24
N TYR A 25 -1.36 12.71 -0.09
CA TYR A 25 -1.11 13.79 0.83
C TYR A 25 -2.30 14.74 0.85
N SER A 26 -2.70 15.11 2.05
CA SER A 26 -3.58 16.23 2.29
C SER A 26 -2.73 17.47 2.57
N CYS A 27 -2.88 18.52 1.77
CA CYS A 27 -2.09 19.74 1.88
C CYS A 27 -2.98 20.97 2.08
N SER A 28 -2.56 21.87 2.97
CA SER A 28 -3.18 23.19 3.13
C SER A 28 -2.82 24.07 1.95
N PHE A 29 -3.82 24.52 1.20
CA PHE A 29 -3.59 25.48 0.12
C PHE A 29 -2.99 26.81 0.62
N LEU A 30 -3.34 27.22 1.84
CA LEU A 30 -2.94 28.53 2.37
C LEU A 30 -1.49 28.56 2.85
N THR A 31 -0.98 27.42 3.34
CA THR A 31 0.36 27.35 3.95
C THR A 31 1.34 26.49 3.17
N GLY A 32 0.87 25.67 2.22
CA GLY A 32 1.69 24.70 1.49
C GLY A 32 2.19 23.53 2.34
N LEU A 33 1.69 23.39 3.58
CA LEU A 33 2.11 22.32 4.49
C LEU A 33 1.24 21.07 4.31
N VAL A 34 1.88 19.90 4.38
CA VAL A 34 1.19 18.61 4.49
C VAL A 34 0.54 18.54 5.87
N ILE A 35 -0.78 18.37 5.88
CA ILE A 35 -1.60 18.23 7.08
C ILE A 35 -1.69 16.75 7.46
N ASP A 36 -1.86 15.88 6.48
CA ASP A 36 -2.02 14.44 6.67
C ASP A 36 -1.50 13.65 5.46
N TYR A 37 -1.18 12.37 5.65
CA TYR A 37 -0.75 11.48 4.59
C TYR A 37 -1.26 10.05 4.82
N GLU A 38 -1.56 9.36 3.72
CA GLU A 38 -1.94 7.95 3.73
C GLU A 38 -1.12 7.21 2.66
N MET A 39 -0.53 6.09 3.07
CA MET A 39 0.27 5.23 2.19
C MET A 39 -0.48 3.93 1.98
N LEU A 40 -0.97 3.69 0.76
CA LEU A 40 -1.61 2.42 0.42
C LEU A 40 -0.68 1.56 -0.44
N SER A 41 -0.56 0.29 -0.09
CA SER A 41 0.28 -0.70 -0.76
C SER A 41 -0.50 -2.00 -0.97
N LYS A 42 -0.23 -2.66 -2.10
CA LYS A 42 -0.68 -4.03 -2.39
C LYS A 42 0.43 -5.06 -2.23
N TYR A 43 1.63 -4.61 -1.88
CA TYR A 43 2.80 -5.44 -1.73
C TYR A 43 3.24 -5.54 -0.28
N CYS A 44 3.48 -6.78 0.14
CA CYS A 44 4.32 -7.08 1.27
C CYS A 44 5.52 -7.94 0.80
N PRO A 45 6.77 -7.56 1.15
CA PRO A 45 7.95 -8.33 0.79
C PRO A 45 7.96 -9.72 1.43
N GLU A 46 7.42 -9.84 2.65
CA GLU A 46 7.30 -11.12 3.35
C GLU A 46 6.25 -12.01 2.69
N CYS A 47 5.10 -11.45 2.30
CA CYS A 47 4.09 -12.18 1.50
C CYS A 47 4.70 -12.71 0.19
N THR A 48 5.46 -11.86 -0.52
CA THR A 48 6.10 -12.25 -1.79
C THR A 48 7.11 -13.38 -1.59
N THR A 49 7.91 -13.29 -0.52
CA THR A 49 8.90 -14.31 -0.16
C THR A 49 8.23 -15.62 0.23
N ALA A 50 7.22 -15.56 1.11
CA ALA A 50 6.48 -16.73 1.56
C ALA A 50 5.73 -17.42 0.41
N LYS A 51 5.12 -16.67 -0.52
CA LYS A 51 4.50 -17.25 -1.73
C LYS A 51 5.50 -18.01 -2.58
N ARG A 52 6.72 -17.50 -2.73
CA ARG A 52 7.80 -18.15 -3.48
C ARG A 52 8.29 -19.41 -2.77
N ASP A 53 8.46 -19.37 -1.46
CA ASP A 53 9.15 -20.41 -0.71
C ASP A 53 8.18 -21.53 -0.26
N LEU A 54 6.92 -21.22 0.08
CA LEU A 54 5.90 -22.18 0.51
C LEU A 54 4.94 -22.60 -0.62
N GLY A 55 4.87 -21.80 -1.69
CA GLY A 55 3.89 -21.96 -2.76
C GLY A 55 2.53 -21.34 -2.41
N GLU A 56 2.05 -20.41 -3.25
CA GLU A 56 0.82 -19.63 -3.00
C GLU A 56 -0.44 -20.49 -2.78
N ASN A 57 -0.52 -21.66 -3.40
CA ASN A 57 -1.67 -22.58 -3.28
C ASN A 57 -1.49 -23.68 -2.22
N CYS A 58 -0.43 -23.61 -1.42
CA CYS A 58 -0.15 -24.62 -0.40
C CYS A 58 -0.88 -24.29 0.92
N THR A 59 -1.26 -25.33 1.65
CA THR A 59 -1.86 -25.21 3.00
C THR A 59 -0.92 -24.46 3.95
N ASP A 60 0.39 -24.66 3.82
CA ASP A 60 1.41 -24.02 4.65
C ASP A 60 1.42 -22.50 4.46
N PHE A 61 1.24 -22.02 3.23
CA PHE A 61 1.10 -20.59 2.96
C PHE A 61 -0.17 -20.02 3.62
N SER A 62 -1.30 -20.76 3.59
CA SER A 62 -2.54 -20.31 4.24
C SER A 62 -2.38 -20.18 5.76
N ILE A 63 -1.69 -21.12 6.39
CA ILE A 63 -1.41 -21.09 7.84
C ILE A 63 -0.49 -19.90 8.16
N TRP A 64 0.60 -19.76 7.40
CA TRP A 64 1.54 -18.64 7.55
C TRP A 64 0.85 -17.29 7.37
N TYR A 65 0.06 -17.12 6.30
CA TYR A 65 -0.59 -15.85 5.97
C TYR A 65 -1.57 -15.41 7.07
N LYS A 66 -2.29 -16.36 7.69
CA LYS A 66 -3.17 -16.04 8.83
C LYS A 66 -2.39 -15.49 10.03
N ALA A 67 -1.21 -16.05 10.30
CA ALA A 67 -0.35 -15.57 11.38
C ALA A 67 0.33 -14.23 11.03
N HIS A 68 0.69 -14.02 9.76
CA HIS A 68 1.35 -12.80 9.29
C HIS A 68 0.38 -11.61 9.11
N LYS A 69 -0.92 -11.86 8.88
CA LYS A 69 -1.92 -10.83 8.58
C LYS A 69 -1.88 -9.58 9.48
N PRO A 70 -1.63 -9.65 10.80
CA PRO A 70 -1.54 -8.46 11.66
C PRO A 70 -0.33 -7.55 11.36
N GLU A 71 0.75 -8.10 10.79
CA GLU A 71 2.00 -7.40 10.47
C GLU A 71 2.12 -7.11 8.97
N CYS A 72 1.12 -7.51 8.18
CA CYS A 72 1.18 -7.40 6.73
C CYS A 72 1.14 -5.95 6.27
N SER A 73 2.13 -5.56 5.47
CA SER A 73 2.20 -4.24 4.83
C SER A 73 1.18 -4.05 3.70
N GLU A 74 0.50 -5.11 3.24
CA GLU A 74 -0.60 -5.02 2.27
C GLU A 74 -1.84 -4.48 2.97
N ASN A 75 -2.14 -3.21 2.74
CA ASN A 75 -3.27 -2.54 3.39
C ASN A 75 -4.42 -2.21 2.41
N CYS A 76 -4.25 -2.50 1.12
CA CYS A 76 -5.32 -2.36 0.15
C CYS A 76 -5.47 -3.61 -0.73
N ALA A 77 -6.71 -4.10 -0.82
CA ALA A 77 -7.10 -5.11 -1.79
C ALA A 77 -7.89 -4.43 -2.93
N GLY A 78 -7.57 -4.75 -4.19
CA GLY A 78 -8.31 -4.25 -5.36
C GLY A 78 -7.47 -3.51 -6.41
N SER A 79 -8.12 -2.75 -7.28
CA SER A 79 -7.47 -1.95 -8.33
C SER A 79 -6.86 -0.67 -7.76
N SER A 80 -6.02 0.03 -8.55
CA SER A 80 -5.44 1.31 -8.13
C SER A 80 -6.52 2.38 -7.91
N ASN A 81 -7.59 2.39 -8.71
CA ASN A 81 -8.75 3.26 -8.49
C ASN A 81 -9.42 3.01 -7.13
N ALA A 82 -9.48 1.76 -6.66
CA ALA A 82 -10.03 1.44 -5.34
C ALA A 82 -9.16 2.02 -4.21
N MET A 83 -7.83 2.09 -4.41
CA MET A 83 -6.91 2.73 -3.48
C MET A 83 -7.15 4.24 -3.41
N GLU A 84 -7.32 4.91 -4.55
CA GLU A 84 -7.61 6.36 -4.58
C GLU A 84 -8.87 6.71 -3.79
N VAL A 85 -9.95 5.95 -3.98
CA VAL A 85 -11.21 6.15 -3.24
C VAL A 85 -11.02 5.89 -1.74
N LYS A 86 -10.24 4.87 -1.36
CA LYS A 86 -9.93 4.57 0.03
C LYS A 86 -9.12 5.69 0.67
N ALA A 87 -8.05 6.14 0.03
CA ALA A 87 -7.21 7.22 0.52
C ALA A 87 -7.99 8.54 0.66
N ALA A 88 -8.82 8.89 -0.33
CA ALA A 88 -9.68 10.06 -0.26
C ALA A 88 -10.65 10.00 0.94
N LYS A 89 -11.22 8.83 1.24
CA LYS A 89 -12.08 8.65 2.42
C LYS A 89 -11.35 8.80 3.74
N ILE A 90 -10.08 8.40 3.82
CA ILE A 90 -9.26 8.51 5.04
C ILE A 90 -8.85 9.97 5.25
N LEU A 91 -8.30 10.61 4.21
CA LEU A 91 -7.75 11.97 4.29
C LEU A 91 -8.80 13.08 4.34
N TRP A 92 -10.03 12.79 3.96
CA TRP A 92 -11.15 13.74 4.00
C TRP A 92 -12.07 13.53 5.22
N HIS A 93 -11.71 12.63 6.14
CA HIS A 93 -12.55 12.30 7.30
C HIS A 93 -12.43 13.27 8.47
#